data_AF-A0A2G4FVI0-F1
#
_entry.id   AF-A0A2G4FVI0-F1
#
_cell.length_a   1.000
_cell.length_b   1.000
_cell.length_c   1.000
_cell.angle_alpha   90.00
_cell.angle_beta   90.00
_cell.angle_gamma   90.00
#
_symmetry.space_group_name_H-M   'P 1'
#
loop_
_entity.id
_entity.type
_entity.pdbx_description
1 polymer ?
#
loop_
_entity_poly.entity_id
_entity_poly.type
_entity_poly.pdbx_seq_one_letter_code
_entity_poly.pdbx_strand_id
1 'polypeptide(L)'
;MSLALARKYRPRNFATVAVQSHVANTLKGAIASGRVAHGYLLCGPRGTGKTTLARVLAMALNCEELADARRVSGTAAATKFSEAMVAAGEPCGRCTSCQRIWSGSTSLDVVEIDAASNGGVEDARDLRDRAMYAPSGDDRYKVYIIDEAHMLSTQAWNALLKVLEEPPPRVVFVFATTEVKKVLATVLSRVQRFDLKRIGPAEIRERLAAVLTEEGIPFESDALGMIAGAADGGLRDALSLTDQVLALGETAEVTAERVRTALGLVPEEEYLLLLDIIAQRRAVDVFGAVQRQADGGVDLMLLLAGIGSILRAQLTVALGGVPPELSERMRLALNERKGQLSAGDLLRMLHALLELEPMYRRSGQPQLLLETLLVRFALLDRTVELEEVIKGFGTGGHDDPPARRVAHEPRVASAHAMPPSPPPAVAPAIAQSAPSVPAPLRSATQQVAEAAAAAQMAERRPASRAASRGATAAPQVGPPPSVDQLTARWGSVSDAIQSAGRGMLAQAVARLIPASVSAHGSVSLTYDPADDTFARAADGARSDILSALQACFDGVTGVTVVSSVNATASANANASAPRDTTKRLTAHDVQQQRTEQLSSKDPLLEAAVRALDLELLD
;
A
#
# COMPACT_ATOMS: atom_id res chain seq x y z
N MET A 1 5.02 -1.08 -34.81
CA MET A 1 4.55 -1.31 -33.42
C MET A 1 5.18 -2.61 -32.93
N SER A 2 6.34 -2.53 -32.27
CA SER A 2 6.93 -3.69 -31.60
C SER A 2 5.99 -4.13 -30.47
N LEU A 3 5.73 -5.43 -30.37
CA LEU A 3 4.95 -6.00 -29.27
C LEU A 3 5.73 -5.78 -27.97
N ALA A 4 5.08 -5.27 -26.91
CA ALA A 4 5.72 -5.09 -25.60
C ALA A 4 6.47 -6.37 -25.15
N LEU A 5 7.68 -6.22 -24.62
CA LEU A 5 8.56 -7.33 -24.23
C LEU A 5 7.87 -8.28 -23.25
N ALA A 6 7.12 -7.73 -22.29
CA ALA A 6 6.35 -8.51 -21.31
C ALA A 6 5.33 -9.46 -21.97
N ARG A 7 4.84 -9.15 -23.17
CA ARG A 7 3.94 -9.99 -23.96
C ARG A 7 4.71 -10.92 -24.90
N LYS A 8 5.78 -10.42 -25.55
CA LYS A 8 6.60 -11.17 -26.51
C LYS A 8 7.30 -12.36 -25.84
N TYR A 9 7.91 -12.12 -24.67
CA TYR A 9 8.72 -13.09 -23.93
C TYR A 9 7.97 -13.88 -22.87
N ARG A 10 6.63 -13.82 -22.89
CA ARG A 10 5.80 -14.59 -21.97
C ARG A 10 6.03 -16.11 -22.23
N PRO A 11 6.41 -16.91 -21.21
CA PRO A 11 6.75 -18.33 -21.37
C PRO A 11 5.63 -19.20 -21.95
N ARG A 12 5.90 -19.94 -23.05
CA ARG A 12 4.91 -20.81 -23.72
C ARG A 12 4.89 -22.26 -23.25
N ASN A 13 5.89 -22.66 -22.48
CA ASN A 13 6.05 -24.03 -22.01
C ASN A 13 6.59 -24.01 -20.57
N PHE A 14 6.52 -25.14 -19.88
CA PHE A 14 6.92 -25.19 -18.48
C PHE A 14 8.44 -25.05 -18.32
N ALA A 15 9.25 -25.50 -19.29
CA ALA A 15 10.70 -25.35 -19.27
C ALA A 15 11.16 -23.89 -19.32
N THR A 16 10.43 -23.02 -20.01
CA THR A 16 10.76 -21.58 -20.13
C THR A 16 10.25 -20.75 -18.95
N VAL A 17 9.50 -21.36 -18.02
CA VAL A 17 9.16 -20.75 -16.73
C VAL A 17 10.41 -20.86 -15.83
N ALA A 18 11.38 -19.99 -16.09
CA ALA A 18 12.75 -20.09 -15.57
C ALA A 18 12.84 -20.12 -14.03
N VAL A 19 11.92 -19.46 -13.32
CA VAL A 19 12.10 -19.17 -11.89
C VAL A 19 11.28 -20.09 -10.96
N GLN A 20 10.26 -20.77 -11.47
CA GLN A 20 9.34 -21.58 -10.65
C GLN A 20 9.46 -23.07 -10.94
N SER A 21 10.70 -23.56 -11.04
CA SER A 21 11.03 -24.90 -11.52
C SER A 21 10.37 -26.01 -10.69
N HIS A 22 10.24 -25.89 -9.37
CA HIS A 22 9.54 -26.89 -8.55
C HIS A 22 8.04 -27.00 -8.89
N VAL A 23 7.35 -25.87 -9.05
CA VAL A 23 5.91 -25.84 -9.38
C VAL A 23 5.71 -26.35 -10.81
N ALA A 24 6.52 -25.87 -11.75
CA ALA A 24 6.48 -26.29 -13.15
C ALA A 24 6.70 -27.81 -13.28
N ASN A 25 7.69 -28.38 -12.58
CA ASN A 25 7.99 -29.81 -12.61
C ASN A 25 6.88 -30.66 -11.99
N THR A 26 6.22 -30.17 -10.94
CA THR A 26 5.10 -30.88 -10.32
C THR A 26 3.89 -30.94 -11.25
N LEU A 27 3.55 -29.81 -11.90
CA LEU A 27 2.46 -29.76 -12.88
C LEU A 27 2.77 -30.63 -14.12
N LYS A 28 4.00 -30.57 -14.63
CA LYS A 28 4.50 -31.47 -15.68
C LYS A 28 4.28 -32.94 -15.32
N GLY A 29 4.74 -33.36 -14.14
CA GLY A 29 4.58 -34.73 -13.65
C GLY A 29 3.13 -35.16 -13.48
N ALA A 30 2.25 -34.26 -13.03
CA ALA A 30 0.81 -34.54 -12.93
C ALA A 30 0.18 -34.79 -14.31
N ILE A 31 0.54 -34.00 -15.32
CA ILE A 31 0.05 -34.12 -16.69
C ILE A 31 0.59 -35.39 -17.37
N ALA A 32 1.86 -35.71 -17.15
CA ALA A 32 2.51 -36.91 -17.68
C ALA A 32 1.93 -38.19 -17.08
N SER A 33 1.65 -38.19 -15.76
CA SER A 33 1.07 -39.34 -15.06
C SER A 33 -0.46 -39.44 -15.14
N GLY A 34 -1.13 -38.52 -15.84
CA GLY A 34 -2.59 -38.47 -15.93
C GLY A 34 -3.30 -38.14 -14.61
N ARG A 35 -2.57 -37.69 -13.57
CA ARG A 35 -3.09 -37.35 -12.24
C ARG A 35 -3.43 -35.86 -12.15
N VAL A 36 -4.28 -35.39 -13.06
CA VAL A 36 -4.72 -33.99 -13.12
C VAL A 36 -5.77 -33.75 -12.03
N ALA A 37 -5.51 -32.80 -11.13
CA ALA A 37 -6.51 -32.35 -10.16
C ALA A 37 -7.64 -31.55 -10.83
N HIS A 38 -8.82 -31.56 -10.23
CA HIS A 38 -9.98 -30.79 -10.68
C HIS A 38 -9.87 -29.29 -10.32
N GLY A 39 -8.98 -28.93 -9.38
CA GLY A 39 -8.80 -27.56 -8.90
C GLY A 39 -7.35 -27.25 -8.56
N TYR A 40 -6.85 -26.14 -9.07
CA TYR A 40 -5.52 -25.61 -8.81
C TYR A 40 -5.61 -24.18 -8.27
N LEU A 41 -4.81 -23.84 -7.26
CA LEU A 41 -4.65 -22.49 -6.76
C LEU A 41 -3.20 -22.05 -6.90
N LEU A 42 -2.95 -21.14 -7.83
CA LEU A 42 -1.66 -20.48 -8.02
C LEU A 42 -1.65 -19.19 -7.21
N CYS A 43 -0.89 -19.15 -6.11
CA CYS A 43 -0.82 -17.98 -5.24
C CYS A 43 0.60 -17.42 -5.16
N GLY A 44 0.71 -16.11 -5.00
CA GLY A 44 2.01 -15.44 -4.86
C GLY A 44 1.98 -13.99 -5.35
N PRO A 45 3.06 -13.23 -5.13
CA PRO A 45 3.15 -11.82 -5.50
C PRO A 45 2.85 -11.56 -6.99
N ARG A 46 2.49 -10.32 -7.32
CA ARG A 46 2.26 -9.88 -8.70
C ARG A 46 3.53 -10.12 -9.54
N GLY A 47 3.36 -10.35 -10.84
CA GLY A 47 4.48 -10.50 -11.78
C GLY A 47 5.28 -11.81 -11.70
N THR A 48 4.99 -12.71 -10.75
CA THR A 48 5.68 -14.01 -10.57
C THR A 48 5.31 -15.10 -11.60
N GLY A 49 4.30 -14.86 -12.45
CA GLY A 49 3.93 -15.76 -13.54
C GLY A 49 2.70 -16.65 -13.30
N LYS A 50 1.86 -16.37 -12.30
CA LYS A 50 0.63 -17.13 -12.00
C LYS A 50 -0.27 -17.38 -13.21
N THR A 51 -0.78 -16.32 -13.84
CA THR A 51 -1.66 -16.41 -15.02
C THR A 51 -0.96 -17.05 -16.21
N THR A 52 0.36 -16.83 -16.35
CA THR A 52 1.16 -17.49 -17.39
C THR A 52 1.15 -19.00 -17.19
N LEU A 53 1.44 -19.46 -15.97
CA LEU A 53 1.46 -20.88 -15.64
C LEU A 53 0.08 -21.52 -15.79
N ALA A 54 -1.00 -20.81 -15.43
CA ALA A 54 -2.37 -21.25 -15.68
C ALA A 54 -2.65 -21.48 -17.17
N ARG A 55 -2.21 -20.57 -18.06
CA ARG A 55 -2.34 -20.75 -19.50
C ARG A 55 -1.49 -21.89 -20.03
N VAL A 56 -0.27 -22.07 -19.53
CA VAL A 56 0.61 -23.19 -19.91
C VAL A 56 -0.02 -24.54 -19.51
N LEU A 57 -0.61 -24.61 -18.32
CA LEU A 57 -1.38 -25.78 -17.87
C LEU A 57 -2.57 -26.06 -18.79
N ALA A 58 -3.37 -25.04 -19.10
CA ALA A 58 -4.51 -25.18 -20.01
C ALA A 58 -4.08 -25.63 -21.42
N MET A 59 -2.95 -25.11 -21.93
CA MET A 59 -2.35 -25.57 -23.18
C MET A 59 -1.94 -27.03 -23.12
N ALA A 60 -1.32 -27.48 -22.04
CA ALA A 60 -0.85 -28.85 -21.90
C ALA A 60 -2.00 -29.86 -21.79
N LEU A 61 -3.10 -29.48 -21.12
CA LEU A 61 -4.30 -30.30 -21.04
C LEU A 61 -5.02 -30.46 -22.37
N ASN A 62 -4.98 -29.44 -23.22
CA ASN A 62 -5.70 -29.38 -24.51
C ASN A 62 -4.77 -29.44 -25.74
N CYS A 63 -3.51 -29.85 -25.58
CA CYS A 63 -2.55 -29.93 -26.67
C CYS A 63 -2.85 -31.13 -27.56
N GLU A 64 -2.99 -30.89 -28.86
CA GLU A 64 -3.29 -31.92 -29.87
C GLU A 64 -2.16 -32.97 -29.95
N GLU A 65 -0.91 -32.52 -29.97
CA GLU A 65 0.25 -33.42 -30.06
C GLU A 65 0.42 -34.29 -28.79
N LEU A 66 0.09 -33.76 -27.61
CA LEU A 66 0.08 -34.56 -26.37
C LEU A 66 -1.07 -35.57 -26.36
N ALA A 67 -2.24 -35.18 -26.87
CA ALA A 67 -3.39 -36.10 -26.98
C ALA A 67 -3.09 -37.25 -27.94
N ASP A 68 -2.51 -36.95 -29.10
CA ASP A 68 -2.12 -37.98 -30.08
C ASP A 68 -1.05 -38.92 -29.51
N ALA A 69 -0.05 -38.39 -28.81
CA ALA A 69 0.95 -39.22 -28.15
C ALA A 69 0.38 -40.15 -27.07
N ARG A 70 -0.65 -39.71 -26.33
CA ARG A 70 -1.34 -40.56 -25.34
C ARG A 70 -2.09 -41.71 -26.00
N ARG A 71 -2.74 -41.47 -27.15
CA ARG A 71 -3.47 -42.49 -27.92
C ARG A 71 -2.55 -43.54 -28.53
N VAL A 72 -1.34 -43.15 -28.91
CA VAL A 72 -0.38 -43.99 -29.65
C VAL A 72 0.65 -44.66 -28.72
N SER A 73 0.34 -44.76 -27.42
CA SER A 73 1.16 -45.41 -26.39
C SER A 73 1.31 -46.93 -26.61
N GLY A 74 2.05 -47.29 -27.66
CA GLY A 74 2.35 -48.66 -28.09
C GLY A 74 3.30 -48.74 -29.29
N THR A 75 3.39 -47.73 -30.15
CA THR A 75 4.37 -47.72 -31.26
C THR A 75 4.81 -46.29 -31.56
N ALA A 76 6.12 -46.04 -31.49
CA ALA A 76 6.77 -44.80 -31.87
C ALA A 76 6.30 -44.33 -33.26
N ALA A 77 5.33 -43.41 -33.31
CA ALA A 77 4.86 -42.82 -34.55
C ALA A 77 4.85 -41.30 -34.44
N ALA A 78 5.93 -40.72 -34.98
CA ALA A 78 5.92 -39.56 -35.84
C ALA A 78 5.30 -38.25 -35.29
N THR A 79 5.58 -37.86 -34.06
CA THR A 79 5.49 -36.44 -33.69
C THR A 79 6.80 -35.72 -34.00
N LYS A 80 6.74 -34.59 -34.72
CA LYS A 80 7.86 -33.65 -34.98
C LYS A 80 8.33 -32.92 -33.69
N PHE A 81 8.21 -33.56 -32.53
CA PHE A 81 8.39 -33.01 -31.21
C PHE A 81 9.12 -34.06 -30.38
N SER A 82 10.08 -33.67 -29.54
CA SER A 82 10.92 -34.64 -28.85
C SER A 82 10.05 -35.54 -27.96
N GLU A 83 10.22 -36.86 -28.09
CA GLU A 83 9.53 -37.85 -27.25
C GLU A 83 9.70 -37.54 -25.76
N ALA A 84 10.85 -36.97 -25.37
CA ALA A 84 11.16 -36.52 -24.02
C ALA A 84 10.22 -35.41 -23.52
N MET A 85 9.87 -34.43 -24.36
CA MET A 85 8.95 -33.35 -23.95
C MET A 85 7.51 -33.85 -23.83
N VAL A 86 7.09 -34.75 -24.72
CA VAL A 86 5.79 -35.43 -24.62
C VAL A 86 5.70 -36.28 -23.36
N ALA A 87 6.74 -37.08 -23.07
CA ALA A 87 6.83 -37.87 -21.85
C ALA A 87 6.85 -37.00 -20.58
N ALA A 88 7.39 -35.78 -20.67
CA ALA A 88 7.42 -34.81 -19.58
C ALA A 88 6.11 -34.01 -19.41
N GLY A 89 5.11 -34.19 -20.29
CA GLY A 89 3.85 -33.44 -20.22
C GLY A 89 3.96 -31.97 -20.65
N GLU A 90 4.95 -31.63 -21.48
CA GLU A 90 5.14 -30.28 -22.03
C GLU A 90 4.17 -29.99 -23.19
N PRO A 91 3.49 -28.84 -23.21
CA PRO A 91 2.70 -28.44 -24.38
C PRO A 91 3.61 -28.16 -25.57
N CYS A 92 3.16 -28.48 -26.79
CA CYS A 92 3.96 -28.22 -27.99
C CYS A 92 4.09 -26.73 -28.33
N GLY A 93 3.16 -25.89 -27.85
CA GLY A 93 3.18 -24.43 -28.04
C GLY A 93 2.92 -23.97 -29.48
N ARG A 94 2.73 -24.89 -30.43
CA ARG A 94 2.60 -24.61 -31.87
C ARG A 94 1.34 -25.14 -32.53
N CYS A 95 0.63 -26.12 -31.94
CA CYS A 95 -0.61 -26.62 -32.52
C CYS A 95 -1.73 -25.58 -32.43
N THR A 96 -2.82 -25.77 -33.18
CA THR A 96 -3.92 -24.81 -33.27
C THR A 96 -4.52 -24.52 -31.90
N SER A 97 -4.77 -25.56 -31.11
CA SER A 97 -5.23 -25.43 -29.72
C SER A 97 -4.28 -24.59 -28.85
N CYS A 98 -2.98 -24.91 -28.83
CA CYS A 98 -1.99 -24.16 -28.04
C CYS A 98 -1.92 -22.69 -28.46
N GLN A 99 -1.90 -22.40 -29.77
CA GLN A 99 -1.86 -21.02 -30.27
C GLN A 99 -3.13 -20.23 -29.90
N ARG A 100 -4.31 -20.86 -29.96
CA ARG A 100 -5.58 -20.22 -29.60
C ARG A 100 -5.64 -19.87 -28.12
N ILE A 101 -5.29 -20.82 -27.26
CA ILE A 101 -5.25 -20.63 -25.79
C ILE A 101 -4.21 -19.56 -25.44
N TRP A 102 -3.04 -19.61 -26.08
CA TRP A 102 -1.96 -18.68 -25.77
C TRP A 102 -2.28 -17.23 -26.16
N SER A 103 -2.83 -17.03 -27.36
CA SER A 103 -3.18 -15.71 -27.87
C SER A 103 -4.33 -15.05 -27.11
N GLY A 104 -5.08 -15.82 -26.32
CA GLY A 104 -6.31 -15.39 -25.65
C GLY A 104 -7.51 -15.30 -26.61
N SER A 105 -7.37 -15.86 -27.82
CA SER A 105 -8.51 -16.00 -28.75
C SER A 105 -9.54 -16.99 -28.21
N THR A 106 -10.80 -16.87 -28.65
CA THR A 106 -11.91 -17.72 -28.20
C THR A 106 -11.59 -19.20 -28.36
N SER A 107 -11.22 -19.84 -27.26
CA SER A 107 -11.16 -21.29 -27.13
C SER A 107 -12.49 -21.77 -26.60
N LEU A 108 -13.10 -22.78 -27.22
CA LEU A 108 -14.36 -23.36 -26.74
C LEU A 108 -14.18 -24.02 -25.37
N ASP A 109 -12.99 -24.56 -25.13
CA ASP A 109 -12.69 -25.40 -23.96
C ASP A 109 -11.90 -24.66 -22.87
N VAL A 110 -11.43 -23.44 -23.12
CA VAL A 110 -10.70 -22.65 -22.13
C VAL A 110 -11.35 -21.29 -21.97
N VAL A 111 -11.82 -21.01 -20.76
CA VAL A 111 -12.48 -19.75 -20.40
C VAL A 111 -11.62 -19.05 -19.36
N GLU A 112 -11.15 -17.85 -19.69
CA GLU A 112 -10.40 -16.98 -18.78
C GLU A 112 -11.32 -15.86 -18.29
N ILE A 113 -11.44 -15.73 -16.97
CA ILE A 113 -12.32 -14.78 -16.29
C ILE A 113 -11.47 -13.96 -15.33
N ASP A 114 -11.60 -12.65 -15.39
CA ASP A 114 -11.03 -11.75 -14.39
C ASP A 114 -12.08 -11.51 -13.27
N ALA A 115 -11.78 -11.99 -12.06
CA ALA A 115 -12.66 -11.86 -10.92
C ALA A 115 -12.83 -10.40 -10.44
N ALA A 116 -11.94 -9.48 -10.82
CA ALA A 116 -12.10 -8.08 -10.50
C ALA A 116 -13.33 -7.45 -11.20
N SER A 117 -13.67 -7.94 -12.39
CA SER A 117 -14.83 -7.48 -13.17
C SER A 117 -16.02 -8.45 -13.15
N ASN A 118 -15.80 -9.73 -12.84
CA ASN A 118 -16.81 -10.79 -12.84
C ASN A 118 -16.84 -11.51 -11.48
N GLY A 119 -16.73 -10.73 -10.39
CA GLY A 119 -16.60 -11.24 -9.02
C GLY A 119 -17.92 -11.60 -8.33
N GLY A 120 -19.03 -11.41 -9.03
CA GLY A 120 -20.39 -11.50 -8.49
C GLY A 120 -20.86 -12.93 -8.28
N VAL A 121 -21.92 -13.06 -7.48
CA VAL A 121 -22.56 -14.37 -7.21
C VAL A 121 -23.22 -14.94 -8.45
N GLU A 122 -23.82 -14.08 -9.27
CA GLU A 122 -24.48 -14.49 -10.48
C GLU A 122 -23.48 -15.01 -11.51
N ASP A 123 -22.35 -14.31 -11.69
CA ASP A 123 -21.25 -14.77 -12.53
C ASP A 123 -20.74 -16.16 -12.11
N ALA A 124 -20.62 -16.40 -10.80
CA ALA A 124 -20.20 -17.69 -10.26
C ALA A 124 -21.26 -18.80 -10.44
N ARG A 125 -22.56 -18.48 -10.39
CA ARG A 125 -23.64 -19.42 -10.69
C ARG A 125 -23.66 -19.79 -12.17
N ASP A 126 -23.55 -18.79 -13.04
CA ASP A 126 -23.43 -18.99 -14.48
C ASP A 126 -22.21 -19.86 -14.82
N LEU A 127 -21.08 -19.59 -14.16
CA LEU A 127 -19.86 -20.36 -14.31
C LEU A 127 -20.06 -21.82 -13.88
N ARG A 128 -20.66 -22.05 -12.72
CA ARG A 128 -21.00 -23.38 -12.21
C ARG A 128 -21.92 -24.13 -13.18
N ASP A 129 -22.95 -23.48 -13.67
CA ASP A 129 -23.94 -24.11 -14.55
C ASP A 129 -23.30 -24.44 -15.92
N ARG A 130 -22.44 -23.56 -16.44
CA ARG A 130 -21.65 -23.82 -17.65
C ARG A 130 -20.61 -24.93 -17.46
N ALA A 131 -20.10 -25.11 -16.24
CA ALA A 131 -19.13 -26.15 -15.94
C ALA A 131 -19.72 -27.57 -16.00
N MET A 132 -21.05 -27.71 -15.90
CA MET A 132 -21.72 -29.02 -16.02
C MET A 132 -21.71 -29.59 -17.44
N TYR A 133 -21.41 -28.78 -18.46
CA TYR A 133 -21.36 -29.25 -19.85
C TYR A 133 -20.02 -29.91 -20.15
N ALA A 134 -20.07 -30.99 -20.94
CA ALA A 134 -18.89 -31.72 -21.37
C ALA A 134 -17.95 -30.85 -22.24
N PRO A 135 -16.63 -31.13 -22.23
CA PRO A 135 -15.68 -30.54 -23.18
C PRO A 135 -16.07 -30.84 -24.63
N SER A 136 -15.56 -30.04 -25.58
CA SER A 136 -15.89 -30.15 -27.00
C SER A 136 -15.39 -31.44 -27.69
N GLY A 137 -14.60 -32.27 -26.98
CA GLY A 137 -14.13 -33.56 -27.47
C GLY A 137 -13.66 -34.48 -26.34
N ASP A 138 -13.54 -35.78 -26.62
CA ASP A 138 -13.29 -36.79 -25.60
C ASP A 138 -11.88 -36.76 -24.99
N ASP A 139 -10.89 -36.22 -25.68
CA ASP A 139 -9.53 -36.08 -25.14
C ASP A 139 -9.22 -34.66 -24.66
N ARG A 140 -10.26 -33.83 -24.46
CA ARG A 140 -10.14 -32.42 -24.08
C ARG A 140 -10.63 -32.16 -22.66
N TYR A 141 -10.10 -31.08 -22.09
CA TYR A 141 -10.47 -30.58 -20.77
C TYR A 141 -11.16 -29.23 -20.89
N LYS A 142 -12.25 -29.04 -20.15
CA LYS A 142 -12.87 -27.73 -19.94
C LYS A 142 -12.11 -27.03 -18.81
N VAL A 143 -11.33 -26.00 -19.14
CA VAL A 143 -10.48 -25.29 -18.19
C VAL A 143 -11.03 -23.90 -17.91
N TYR A 144 -11.29 -23.60 -16.64
CA TYR A 144 -11.69 -22.28 -16.16
C TYR A 144 -10.52 -21.63 -15.44
N ILE A 145 -9.96 -20.57 -16.02
CA ILE A 145 -8.90 -19.77 -15.39
C ILE A 145 -9.57 -18.55 -14.77
N ILE A 146 -9.52 -18.43 -13.44
CA ILE A 146 -10.02 -17.27 -12.71
C ILE A 146 -8.82 -16.48 -12.21
N ASP A 147 -8.54 -15.34 -12.85
CA ASP A 147 -7.48 -14.42 -12.41
C ASP A 147 -7.98 -13.48 -11.30
N GLU A 148 -7.06 -13.05 -10.47
CA GLU A 148 -7.31 -12.26 -9.25
C GLU A 148 -8.46 -12.80 -8.38
N ALA A 149 -8.51 -14.11 -8.18
CA ALA A 149 -9.60 -14.83 -7.50
C ALA A 149 -9.91 -14.34 -6.07
N HIS A 150 -9.00 -13.60 -5.43
CA HIS A 150 -9.28 -12.92 -4.16
C HIS A 150 -10.35 -11.82 -4.26
N MET A 151 -10.68 -11.38 -5.46
CA MET A 151 -11.74 -10.41 -5.75
C MET A 151 -13.14 -11.04 -5.83
N LEU A 152 -13.24 -12.38 -5.84
CA LEU A 152 -14.52 -13.06 -5.75
C LEU A 152 -15.19 -12.77 -4.40
N SER A 153 -16.47 -12.41 -4.44
CA SER A 153 -17.26 -12.27 -3.23
C SER A 153 -17.38 -13.59 -2.47
N THR A 154 -17.58 -13.55 -1.16
CA THR A 154 -17.80 -14.75 -0.33
C THR A 154 -18.96 -15.61 -0.86
N GLN A 155 -20.03 -14.96 -1.33
CA GLN A 155 -21.18 -15.64 -1.91
C GLN A 155 -20.84 -16.31 -3.25
N ALA A 156 -19.97 -15.71 -4.08
CA ALA A 156 -19.46 -16.32 -5.31
C ALA A 156 -18.63 -17.58 -5.01
N TRP A 157 -17.75 -17.53 -4.02
CA TRP A 157 -17.01 -18.73 -3.58
C TRP A 157 -17.94 -19.86 -3.14
N ASN A 158 -18.96 -19.54 -2.34
CA ASN A 158 -19.94 -20.53 -1.88
C ASN A 158 -20.73 -21.15 -3.04
N ALA A 159 -21.02 -20.39 -4.10
CA ALA A 159 -21.68 -20.92 -5.29
C ALA A 159 -20.82 -21.96 -6.03
N LEU A 160 -19.49 -21.80 -6.00
CA LEU A 160 -18.54 -22.72 -6.65
C LEU A 160 -18.24 -23.97 -5.82
N LEU A 161 -18.49 -23.96 -4.49
CA LEU A 161 -18.16 -25.09 -3.60
C LEU A 161 -18.73 -26.41 -4.08
N LYS A 162 -20.00 -26.43 -4.52
CA LYS A 162 -20.66 -27.66 -4.99
C LYS A 162 -19.91 -28.32 -6.14
N VAL A 163 -19.48 -27.52 -7.12
CA VAL A 163 -18.73 -28.02 -8.29
C VAL A 163 -17.29 -28.39 -7.94
N LEU A 164 -16.70 -27.77 -6.91
CA LEU A 164 -15.37 -28.16 -6.42
C LEU A 164 -15.42 -29.45 -5.58
N GLU A 165 -16.54 -29.74 -4.93
CA GLU A 165 -16.76 -31.00 -4.18
C GLU A 165 -17.07 -32.17 -5.10
N GLU A 166 -17.93 -31.94 -6.08
CA GLU A 166 -18.37 -32.95 -7.05
C GLU A 166 -18.03 -32.46 -8.47
N PRO A 167 -16.74 -32.43 -8.85
CA PRO A 167 -16.32 -31.91 -10.14
C PRO A 167 -16.79 -32.82 -11.28
N PRO A 168 -17.39 -32.25 -12.35
CA PRO A 168 -17.67 -33.00 -13.55
C PRO A 168 -16.37 -33.54 -14.19
N PRO A 169 -16.43 -34.69 -14.90
CA PRO A 169 -15.25 -35.28 -15.49
C PRO A 169 -14.61 -34.33 -16.52
N ARG A 170 -13.27 -34.22 -16.47
CA ARG A 170 -12.47 -33.38 -17.37
C ARG A 170 -12.75 -31.86 -17.27
N VAL A 171 -13.34 -31.40 -16.16
CA VAL A 171 -13.43 -29.98 -15.82
C VAL A 171 -12.34 -29.62 -14.83
N VAL A 172 -11.59 -28.55 -15.10
CA VAL A 172 -10.47 -28.11 -14.27
C VAL A 172 -10.60 -26.61 -13.98
N PHE A 173 -10.58 -26.27 -12.71
CA PHE A 173 -10.50 -24.89 -12.24
C PHE A 173 -9.05 -24.51 -11.92
N VAL A 174 -8.62 -23.33 -12.38
CA VAL A 174 -7.32 -22.75 -12.09
C VAL A 174 -7.52 -21.35 -11.54
N PHE A 175 -7.37 -21.19 -10.24
CA PHE A 175 -7.46 -19.91 -9.56
C PHE A 175 -6.07 -19.28 -9.47
N ALA A 176 -5.93 -18.02 -9.85
CA ALA A 176 -4.72 -17.24 -9.64
C ALA A 176 -5.02 -16.10 -8.66
N THR A 177 -4.18 -15.92 -7.63
CA THR A 177 -4.40 -14.86 -6.64
C THR A 177 -3.09 -14.30 -6.06
N THR A 178 -3.10 -13.00 -5.77
CA THR A 178 -2.03 -12.34 -4.99
C THR A 178 -2.25 -12.44 -3.48
N GLU A 179 -3.50 -12.61 -3.04
CA GLU A 179 -3.89 -12.61 -1.62
C GLU A 179 -4.59 -13.92 -1.22
N VAL A 180 -3.81 -14.96 -0.91
CA VAL A 180 -4.36 -16.27 -0.52
C VAL A 180 -5.23 -16.23 0.73
N LYS A 181 -4.98 -15.28 1.64
CA LYS A 181 -5.73 -15.13 2.90
C LYS A 181 -7.20 -14.74 2.69
N LYS A 182 -7.54 -14.16 1.53
CA LYS A 182 -8.91 -13.80 1.15
C LYS A 182 -9.69 -14.97 0.54
N VAL A 183 -9.03 -16.09 0.23
CA VAL A 183 -9.68 -17.30 -0.27
C VAL A 183 -10.23 -18.11 0.90
N LEU A 184 -11.47 -18.59 0.79
CA LEU A 184 -12.11 -19.35 1.87
C LEU A 184 -11.35 -20.66 2.16
N ALA A 185 -11.22 -21.01 3.44
CA ALA A 185 -10.58 -22.25 3.87
C ALA A 185 -11.27 -23.51 3.29
N THR A 186 -12.59 -23.45 3.11
CA THR A 186 -13.39 -24.50 2.46
C THR A 186 -12.94 -24.76 1.03
N VAL A 187 -12.60 -23.72 0.28
CA VAL A 187 -12.05 -23.84 -1.08
C VAL A 187 -10.61 -24.36 -1.03
N LEU A 188 -9.77 -23.82 -0.13
CA LEU A 188 -8.37 -24.24 0.01
C LEU A 188 -8.21 -25.74 0.26
N SER A 189 -9.14 -26.35 1.00
CA SER A 189 -9.14 -27.79 1.26
C SER A 189 -9.48 -28.68 0.07
N ARG A 190 -10.05 -28.11 -1.00
CA ARG A 190 -10.54 -28.83 -2.20
C ARG A 190 -9.66 -28.58 -3.43
N VAL A 191 -8.66 -27.70 -3.36
CA VAL A 191 -7.79 -27.36 -4.49
C VAL A 191 -6.33 -27.67 -4.17
N GLN A 192 -5.55 -28.01 -5.20
CA GLN A 192 -4.11 -28.15 -5.07
C GLN A 192 -3.45 -26.77 -5.09
N ARG A 193 -2.89 -26.37 -3.95
CA ARG A 193 -2.23 -25.07 -3.79
C ARG A 193 -0.77 -25.11 -4.23
N PHE A 194 -0.35 -24.10 -4.99
CA PHE A 194 1.02 -23.86 -5.40
C PHE A 194 1.42 -22.41 -5.09
N ASP A 195 2.42 -22.25 -4.23
CA ASP A 195 2.98 -20.96 -3.86
C ASP A 195 4.15 -20.57 -4.78
N LEU A 196 3.95 -19.53 -5.60
CA LEU A 196 4.98 -18.92 -6.42
C LEU A 196 5.75 -17.88 -5.59
N LYS A 197 7.07 -18.02 -5.55
CA LYS A 197 7.94 -17.13 -4.78
C LYS A 197 8.31 -15.88 -5.59
N ARG A 198 8.74 -14.81 -4.90
CA ARG A 198 9.39 -13.67 -5.57
C ARG A 198 10.63 -14.17 -6.31
N ILE A 199 10.87 -13.58 -7.48
CA ILE A 199 12.04 -13.87 -8.30
C ILE A 199 13.22 -13.09 -7.71
N GLY A 200 14.36 -13.75 -7.51
CA GLY A 200 15.56 -13.07 -7.00
C GLY A 200 16.06 -12.01 -7.99
N PRO A 201 16.67 -10.90 -7.52
CA PRO A 201 17.14 -9.84 -8.41
C PRO A 201 18.21 -10.34 -9.40
N ALA A 202 19.04 -11.32 -9.01
CA ALA A 202 20.03 -11.94 -9.90
C ALA A 202 19.36 -12.67 -11.08
N GLU A 203 18.30 -13.43 -10.82
CA GLU A 203 17.56 -14.16 -11.85
C GLU A 203 16.80 -13.21 -12.79
N ILE A 204 16.26 -12.09 -12.27
CA ILE A 204 15.67 -11.05 -13.11
C ILE A 204 16.73 -10.46 -14.05
N ARG A 205 17.91 -10.09 -13.52
CA ARG A 205 19.01 -9.55 -14.34
C ARG A 205 19.42 -10.50 -15.45
N GLU A 206 19.63 -11.77 -15.12
CA GLU A 206 19.99 -12.80 -16.11
C GLU A 206 18.92 -12.92 -17.20
N ARG A 207 17.63 -12.92 -16.81
CA ARG A 207 16.54 -13.00 -17.77
C ARG A 207 16.43 -11.74 -18.65
N LEU A 208 16.62 -10.55 -18.09
CA LEU A 208 16.61 -9.30 -18.86
C LEU A 208 17.78 -9.26 -19.84
N ALA A 209 18.98 -9.68 -19.42
CA ALA A 209 20.15 -9.77 -20.29
C ALA A 209 19.90 -10.71 -21.47
N ALA A 210 19.32 -11.89 -21.22
CA ALA A 210 18.96 -12.84 -22.28
C ALA A 210 17.96 -12.23 -23.28
N VAL A 211 16.91 -11.57 -22.78
CA VAL A 211 15.88 -10.91 -23.60
C VAL A 211 16.46 -9.79 -24.46
N LEU A 212 17.28 -8.90 -23.87
CA LEU A 212 17.88 -7.77 -24.60
C LEU A 212 18.91 -8.24 -25.62
N THR A 213 19.65 -9.31 -25.31
CA THR A 213 20.57 -9.94 -26.27
C THR A 213 19.80 -10.53 -27.46
N GLU A 214 18.65 -11.18 -27.24
CA GLU A 214 17.81 -11.72 -28.32
C GLU A 214 17.18 -10.61 -29.19
N GLU A 215 16.85 -9.46 -28.61
CA GLU A 215 16.43 -8.26 -29.36
C GLU A 215 17.59 -7.50 -30.04
N GLY A 216 18.85 -7.83 -29.74
CA GLY A 216 20.02 -7.09 -30.23
C GLY A 216 20.14 -5.67 -29.65
N ILE A 217 19.62 -5.45 -28.44
CA ILE A 217 19.64 -4.15 -27.76
C ILE A 217 20.85 -4.07 -26.83
N PRO A 218 21.74 -3.07 -26.97
CA PRO A 218 22.85 -2.84 -26.03
C PRO A 218 22.37 -2.49 -24.63
N PHE A 219 23.06 -2.99 -23.60
CA PHE A 219 22.71 -2.71 -22.20
C PHE A 219 23.93 -2.68 -21.28
N GLU A 220 23.79 -1.94 -20.17
CA GLU A 220 24.74 -1.92 -19.06
C GLU A 220 24.28 -2.86 -17.93
N SER A 221 25.22 -3.55 -17.27
CA SER A 221 24.90 -4.47 -16.16
C SER A 221 24.22 -3.75 -14.98
N ASP A 222 24.68 -2.54 -14.65
CA ASP A 222 24.13 -1.73 -13.56
C ASP A 222 22.69 -1.31 -13.84
N ALA A 223 22.37 -1.00 -15.09
CA ALA A 223 21.02 -0.67 -15.53
C ALA A 223 20.04 -1.83 -15.29
N LEU A 224 20.45 -3.07 -15.57
CA LEU A 224 19.65 -4.25 -15.29
C LEU A 224 19.45 -4.46 -13.78
N GLY A 225 20.46 -4.14 -12.97
CA GLY A 225 20.36 -4.15 -11.51
C GLY A 225 19.30 -3.19 -10.99
N MET A 226 19.27 -1.96 -11.51
CA MET A 226 18.26 -0.96 -11.16
C MET A 226 16.84 -1.41 -11.53
N ILE A 227 16.66 -1.93 -12.76
CA ILE A 227 15.35 -2.46 -13.21
C ILE A 227 14.91 -3.65 -12.33
N ALA A 228 15.83 -4.57 -12.03
CA ALA A 228 15.54 -5.74 -11.20
C ALA A 228 15.13 -5.35 -9.77
N GLY A 229 15.79 -4.34 -9.19
CA GLY A 229 15.42 -3.78 -7.89
C GLY A 229 14.04 -3.11 -7.91
N ALA A 230 13.78 -2.29 -8.93
CA ALA A 230 12.50 -1.60 -9.10
C ALA A 230 11.31 -2.55 -9.36
N ALA A 231 11.57 -3.73 -9.94
CA ALA A 231 10.55 -4.73 -10.24
C ALA A 231 10.07 -5.55 -9.03
N ASP A 232 10.72 -5.43 -7.87
CA ASP A 232 10.36 -6.11 -6.61
C ASP A 232 10.04 -7.63 -6.79
N GLY A 233 10.83 -8.33 -7.60
CA GLY A 233 10.65 -9.77 -7.80
C GLY A 233 9.54 -10.18 -8.79
N GLY A 234 8.96 -9.24 -9.54
CA GLY A 234 8.02 -9.48 -10.64
C GLY A 234 8.68 -9.40 -12.02
N LEU A 235 8.81 -10.51 -12.74
CA LEU A 235 9.44 -10.51 -14.08
C LEU A 235 8.61 -9.74 -15.12
N ARG A 236 7.27 -9.79 -15.00
CA ARG A 236 6.39 -9.01 -15.87
C ARG A 236 6.68 -7.51 -15.71
N ASP A 237 6.82 -7.06 -14.47
CA ASP A 237 7.06 -5.66 -14.14
C ASP A 237 8.46 -5.27 -14.63
N ALA A 238 9.48 -6.09 -14.41
CA ALA A 238 10.84 -5.86 -14.94
C ALA A 238 10.87 -5.65 -16.47
N LEU A 239 10.16 -6.50 -17.23
CA LEU A 239 10.07 -6.35 -18.69
C LEU A 239 9.29 -5.09 -19.10
N SER A 240 8.23 -4.74 -18.38
CA SER A 240 7.47 -3.51 -18.63
C SER A 240 8.27 -2.24 -18.30
N LEU A 241 9.07 -2.25 -17.24
CA LEU A 241 10.00 -1.15 -16.93
C LEU A 241 11.08 -1.05 -18.02
N THR A 242 11.55 -2.17 -18.55
CA THR A 242 12.50 -2.18 -19.67
C THR A 242 11.88 -1.57 -20.92
N ASP A 243 10.63 -1.92 -21.27
CA ASP A 243 9.88 -1.30 -22.37
C ASP A 243 9.76 0.23 -22.18
N GLN A 244 9.51 0.69 -20.94
CA GLN A 244 9.44 2.12 -20.61
C GLN A 244 10.77 2.84 -20.83
N VAL A 245 11.89 2.23 -20.44
CA VAL A 245 13.24 2.80 -20.66
C VAL A 245 13.57 2.88 -22.15
N LEU A 246 13.21 1.84 -22.91
CA LEU A 246 13.42 1.81 -24.36
C LEU A 246 12.56 2.82 -25.11
N ALA A 247 11.35 3.12 -24.61
CA ALA A 247 10.50 4.17 -25.15
C ALA A 247 11.05 5.59 -24.91
N LEU A 248 11.97 5.76 -23.95
CA LEU A 248 12.54 7.03 -23.55
C LEU A 248 13.86 7.30 -24.29
N GLY A 249 13.80 7.92 -25.46
CA GLY A 249 14.98 8.37 -26.23
C GLY A 249 14.96 7.98 -27.71
N GLU A 250 15.92 8.51 -28.48
CA GLU A 250 16.05 8.24 -29.92
C GLU A 250 16.83 6.93 -30.20
N THR A 251 17.72 6.53 -29.29
CA THR A 251 18.53 5.30 -29.40
C THR A 251 17.85 4.12 -28.67
N ALA A 252 18.04 2.90 -29.16
CA ALA A 252 17.54 1.69 -28.52
C ALA A 252 18.64 1.04 -27.66
N GLU A 253 18.93 1.62 -26.49
CA GLU A 253 19.92 1.09 -25.52
C GLU A 253 19.42 1.25 -24.08
N VAL A 254 19.88 0.38 -23.18
CA VAL A 254 19.50 0.38 -21.76
C VAL A 254 20.72 0.73 -20.91
N THR A 255 20.88 2.01 -20.59
CA THR A 255 21.97 2.54 -19.74
C THR A 255 21.45 2.93 -18.36
N ALA A 256 22.34 2.98 -17.36
CA ALA A 256 21.98 3.32 -15.99
C ALA A 256 21.31 4.70 -15.91
N GLU A 257 21.79 5.67 -16.69
CA GLU A 257 21.25 7.01 -16.71
C GLU A 257 19.81 7.04 -17.25
N ARG A 258 19.54 6.33 -18.36
CA ARG A 258 18.19 6.24 -18.92
C ARG A 258 17.21 5.55 -17.98
N VAL A 259 17.68 4.52 -17.27
CA VAL A 259 16.86 3.87 -16.24
C VAL A 259 16.52 4.85 -15.12
N ARG A 260 17.47 5.65 -14.64
CA ARG A 260 17.21 6.67 -13.63
C ARG A 260 16.20 7.70 -14.10
N THR A 261 16.38 8.25 -15.30
CA THR A 261 15.45 9.24 -15.87
C THR A 261 14.06 8.64 -16.07
N ALA A 262 13.95 7.44 -16.64
CA ALA A 262 12.67 6.81 -16.94
C ALA A 262 11.88 6.42 -15.69
N LEU A 263 12.58 6.00 -14.63
CA LEU A 263 11.99 5.55 -13.37
C LEU A 263 11.93 6.63 -12.29
N GLY A 264 12.45 7.83 -12.57
CA GLY A 264 12.58 8.91 -11.58
C GLY A 264 13.47 8.54 -10.38
N LEU A 265 14.43 7.63 -10.58
CA LEU A 265 15.30 7.17 -9.50
C LEU A 265 16.31 8.25 -9.14
N VAL A 266 16.47 8.45 -7.84
CA VAL A 266 17.46 9.38 -7.31
C VAL A 266 18.86 8.78 -7.47
N PRO A 267 19.84 9.56 -7.96
CA PRO A 267 21.23 9.12 -8.02
C PRO A 267 21.78 8.69 -6.66
N GLU A 268 22.67 7.72 -6.69
CA GLU A 268 23.35 7.17 -5.51
C GLU A 268 24.09 8.28 -4.72
N GLU A 269 24.68 9.23 -5.43
CA GLU A 269 25.41 10.36 -4.88
C GLU A 269 24.55 11.28 -4.00
N GLU A 270 23.26 11.42 -4.31
CA GLU A 270 22.34 12.26 -3.54
C GLU A 270 21.99 11.62 -2.20
N TYR A 271 21.87 10.29 -2.15
CA TYR A 271 21.71 9.57 -0.88
C TYR A 271 22.96 9.69 0.00
N LEU A 272 24.15 9.62 -0.59
CA LEU A 272 25.41 9.83 0.12
C LEU A 272 25.52 11.26 0.65
N LEU A 273 25.12 12.26 -0.14
CA LEU A 273 25.07 13.66 0.28
C LEU A 273 24.12 13.86 1.47
N LEU A 274 22.94 13.25 1.44
CA LEU A 274 21.99 13.29 2.56
C LEU A 274 22.56 12.64 3.82
N LEU A 275 23.23 11.49 3.68
CA LEU A 275 23.93 10.87 4.81
C LEU A 275 25.01 11.78 5.39
N ASP A 276 25.79 12.46 4.55
CA ASP A 276 26.84 13.38 4.99
C ASP A 276 26.24 14.61 5.71
N ILE A 277 25.14 15.16 5.20
CA ILE A 277 24.41 16.26 5.85
C ILE A 277 23.94 15.85 7.25
N ILE A 278 23.38 14.65 7.39
CA ILE A 278 22.91 14.11 8.67
C ILE A 278 24.09 13.85 9.61
N ALA A 279 25.13 13.15 9.14
CA ALA A 279 26.29 12.78 9.95
C ALA A 279 27.04 14.00 10.48
N GLN A 280 27.16 15.05 9.66
CA GLN A 280 27.83 16.31 9.99
C GLN A 280 26.92 17.33 10.70
N ARG A 281 25.66 16.97 10.98
CA ARG A 281 24.67 17.82 11.67
C ARG A 281 24.39 19.15 10.96
N ARG A 282 24.44 19.17 9.62
CA ARG A 282 24.18 20.36 8.80
C ARG A 282 22.68 20.54 8.52
N ALA A 283 21.89 20.73 9.58
CA ALA A 283 20.41 20.73 9.49
C ALA A 283 19.83 21.73 8.46
N VAL A 284 20.48 22.89 8.25
CA VAL A 284 20.05 23.89 7.26
C VAL A 284 20.18 23.38 5.83
N ASP A 285 21.16 22.52 5.54
CA ASP A 285 21.44 22.04 4.19
C ASP A 285 20.40 21.00 3.71
N VAL A 286 19.59 20.45 4.63
CA VAL A 286 18.49 19.52 4.33
C VAL A 286 17.48 20.15 3.38
N PHE A 287 17.04 21.38 3.65
CA PHE A 287 16.02 22.06 2.85
C PHE A 287 16.49 22.22 1.40
N GLY A 288 17.74 22.66 1.21
CA GLY A 288 18.32 22.78 -0.13
C GLY A 288 18.45 21.43 -0.85
N ALA A 289 18.79 20.36 -0.12
CA ALA A 289 18.89 19.02 -0.69
C ALA A 289 17.53 18.47 -1.13
N VAL A 290 16.49 18.58 -0.29
CA VAL A 290 15.14 18.12 -0.64
C VAL A 290 14.54 18.97 -1.76
N GLN A 291 14.72 20.29 -1.74
CA GLN A 291 14.22 21.18 -2.79
C GLN A 291 14.81 20.83 -4.16
N ARG A 292 16.12 20.54 -4.25
CA ARG A 292 16.73 20.10 -5.52
C ARG A 292 16.10 18.83 -6.09
N GLN A 293 15.73 17.88 -5.24
CA GLN A 293 15.06 16.66 -5.68
C GLN A 293 13.63 16.94 -6.14
N ALA A 294 12.89 17.77 -5.40
CA ALA A 294 11.54 18.20 -5.77
C ALA A 294 11.52 18.96 -7.11
N ASP A 295 12.43 19.91 -7.29
CA ASP A 295 12.58 20.68 -8.54
C ASP A 295 13.02 19.79 -9.72
N GLY A 296 13.77 18.73 -9.43
CA GLY A 296 14.13 17.68 -10.38
C GLY A 296 12.98 16.74 -10.76
N GLY A 297 11.79 16.91 -10.16
CA GLY A 297 10.61 16.09 -10.44
C GLY A 297 10.66 14.67 -9.85
N VAL A 298 11.56 14.43 -8.88
CA VAL A 298 11.67 13.15 -8.19
C VAL A 298 10.43 12.88 -7.36
N ASP A 299 9.93 11.64 -7.40
CA ASP A 299 8.90 11.20 -6.47
C ASP A 299 9.48 11.14 -5.04
N LEU A 300 9.03 12.04 -4.17
CA LEU A 300 9.51 12.11 -2.80
C LEU A 300 9.18 10.84 -1.98
N MET A 301 8.17 10.06 -2.35
CA MET A 301 7.95 8.72 -1.76
C MET A 301 9.09 7.77 -2.08
N LEU A 302 9.57 7.80 -3.32
CA LEU A 302 10.68 6.97 -3.78
C LEU A 302 11.99 7.41 -3.12
N LEU A 303 12.18 8.73 -2.95
CA LEU A 303 13.28 9.29 -2.15
C LEU A 303 13.23 8.79 -0.69
N LEU A 304 12.06 8.88 -0.03
CA LEU A 304 11.86 8.40 1.35
C LEU A 304 12.19 6.91 1.48
N ALA A 305 11.69 6.07 0.57
CA ALA A 305 11.99 4.64 0.55
C ALA A 305 13.49 4.37 0.34
N GLY A 306 14.14 5.12 -0.55
CA GLY A 306 15.57 5.04 -0.78
C GLY A 306 16.40 5.46 0.44
N ILE A 307 15.98 6.49 1.18
CA ILE A 307 16.59 6.87 2.46
C ILE A 307 16.50 5.72 3.47
N GLY A 308 15.37 5.02 3.56
CA GLY A 308 15.25 3.82 4.39
C GLY A 308 16.22 2.71 3.96
N SER A 309 16.34 2.48 2.66
CA SER A 309 17.27 1.48 2.11
C SER A 309 18.73 1.80 2.42
N ILE A 310 19.15 3.07 2.25
CA ILE A 310 20.54 3.48 2.51
C ILE A 310 20.88 3.44 4.00
N LEU A 311 19.95 3.83 4.88
CA LEU A 311 20.15 3.73 6.33
C LEU A 311 20.28 2.27 6.79
N ARG A 312 19.47 1.36 6.24
CA ARG A 312 19.59 -0.09 6.48
C ARG A 312 20.93 -0.65 5.99
N ALA A 313 21.38 -0.21 4.81
CA ALA A 313 22.66 -0.61 4.28
C ALA A 313 23.82 -0.10 5.15
N GLN A 314 23.78 1.17 5.57
CA GLN A 314 24.77 1.73 6.48
C GLN A 314 24.79 1.01 7.83
N LEU A 315 23.63 0.63 8.37
CA LEU A 315 23.52 -0.18 9.59
C LEU A 315 24.18 -1.55 9.40
N THR A 316 23.95 -2.20 8.26
CA THR A 316 24.57 -3.48 7.92
C THR A 316 26.10 -3.36 7.92
N VAL A 317 26.64 -2.33 7.28
CA VAL A 317 28.09 -2.04 7.25
C VAL A 317 28.63 -1.72 8.64
N ALA A 318 27.90 -0.94 9.44
CA ALA A 318 28.27 -0.60 10.82
C ALA A 318 28.40 -1.85 11.70
N LEU A 319 27.53 -2.84 11.51
CA LEU A 319 27.56 -4.14 12.19
C LEU A 319 28.57 -5.14 11.61
N GLY A 320 29.34 -4.75 10.59
CA GLY A 320 30.34 -5.61 9.94
C GLY A 320 29.77 -6.57 8.89
N GLY A 321 28.50 -6.42 8.52
CA GLY A 321 27.87 -7.16 7.44
C GLY A 321 28.14 -6.55 6.07
N VAL A 322 27.72 -7.27 5.03
CA VAL A 322 27.85 -6.87 3.63
C VAL A 322 26.45 -6.73 3.02
N PRO A 323 26.02 -5.53 2.60
CA PRO A 323 24.74 -5.35 1.92
C PRO A 323 24.82 -5.93 0.50
N PRO A 324 24.05 -6.98 0.16
CA PRO A 324 24.15 -7.67 -1.12
C PRO A 324 23.43 -6.94 -2.26
N GLU A 325 22.55 -5.98 -1.95
CA GLU A 325 21.72 -5.30 -2.95
C GLU A 325 22.38 -4.07 -3.59
N LEU A 326 23.57 -3.66 -3.13
CA LEU A 326 24.23 -2.41 -3.54
C LEU A 326 25.37 -2.63 -4.52
N SER A 327 25.63 -1.60 -5.34
CA SER A 327 26.80 -1.52 -6.22
C SER A 327 28.10 -1.58 -5.42
N GLU A 328 29.20 -2.06 -6.05
CA GLU A 328 30.52 -2.09 -5.41
C GLU A 328 30.97 -0.67 -5.00
N ARG A 329 30.72 0.31 -5.86
CA ARG A 329 31.01 1.72 -5.61
C ARG A 329 30.27 2.25 -4.38
N MET A 330 28.97 1.98 -4.27
CA MET A 330 28.19 2.39 -3.09
C MET A 330 28.70 1.72 -1.82
N ARG A 331 29.02 0.42 -1.89
CA ARG A 331 29.55 -0.32 -0.73
C ARG A 331 30.83 0.29 -0.19
N LEU A 332 31.77 0.67 -1.07
CA LEU A 332 33.00 1.35 -0.67
C LEU A 332 32.69 2.69 0.00
N ALA A 333 31.81 3.50 -0.59
CA ALA A 333 31.42 4.81 -0.05
C ALA A 333 30.73 4.72 1.33
N LEU A 334 29.90 3.69 1.57
CA LEU A 334 29.29 3.44 2.88
C LEU A 334 30.31 2.95 3.92
N ASN A 335 31.29 2.16 3.50
CA ASN A 335 32.37 1.69 4.36
C ASN A 335 33.32 2.81 4.79
N GLU A 336 33.58 3.81 3.92
CA GLU A 336 34.30 5.04 4.30
C GLU A 336 33.55 5.87 5.35
N ARG A 337 32.22 5.76 5.39
CA ARG A 337 31.35 6.42 6.39
C ARG A 337 31.14 5.58 7.65
N LYS A 338 31.80 4.44 7.77
CA LYS A 338 31.69 3.57 8.94
C LYS A 338 32.13 4.33 10.19
N GLY A 339 31.27 4.35 11.21
CA GLY A 339 31.53 5.04 12.48
C GLY A 339 31.13 6.52 12.52
N GLN A 340 30.69 7.13 11.40
CA GLN A 340 30.14 8.49 11.45
C GLN A 340 28.77 8.55 12.14
N LEU A 341 27.99 7.46 12.02
CA LEU A 341 26.72 7.22 12.69
C LEU A 341 26.83 5.89 13.46
N SER A 342 26.38 5.87 14.71
CA SER A 342 26.35 4.65 15.51
C SER A 342 25.22 3.73 15.05
N ALA A 343 25.34 2.42 15.33
CA ALA A 343 24.26 1.47 15.05
C ALA A 343 22.95 1.85 15.78
N GLY A 344 23.05 2.40 17.00
CA GLY A 344 21.91 2.91 17.76
C GLY A 344 21.23 4.11 17.10
N ASP A 345 22.01 5.05 16.55
CA ASP A 345 21.47 6.20 15.81
C ASP A 345 20.74 5.74 14.55
N LEU A 346 21.34 4.84 13.78
CA LEU A 346 20.75 4.30 12.54
C LEU A 346 19.44 3.55 12.82
N LEU A 347 19.38 2.77 13.90
CA LEU A 347 18.14 2.11 14.33
C LEU A 347 17.05 3.10 14.71
N ARG A 348 17.38 4.18 15.44
CA ARG A 348 16.41 5.25 15.77
C ARG A 348 15.90 5.96 14.52
N MET A 349 16.77 6.25 13.55
CA MET A 349 16.38 6.86 12.28
C MET A 349 15.45 5.94 11.48
N LEU A 350 15.77 4.64 11.40
CA LEU A 350 14.91 3.65 10.77
C LEU A 350 13.54 3.54 11.46
N HIS A 351 13.50 3.61 12.80
CA HIS A 351 12.24 3.58 13.53
C HIS A 351 11.37 4.82 13.24
N ALA A 352 11.97 6.01 13.25
CA ALA A 352 11.28 7.26 12.93
C ALA A 352 10.75 7.30 11.48
N LEU A 353 11.44 6.65 10.53
CA LEU A 353 10.92 6.45 9.17
C LEU A 353 9.64 5.61 9.16
N LEU A 354 9.63 4.49 9.90
CA LEU A 354 8.48 3.58 9.99
C LEU A 354 7.26 4.26 10.64
N GLU A 355 7.48 5.15 11.61
CA GLU A 355 6.42 5.96 12.21
C GLU A 355 5.83 6.99 11.22
N LEU A 356 6.65 7.56 10.34
CA LEU A 356 6.22 8.60 9.40
C LEU A 356 5.46 8.03 8.19
N GLU A 357 5.81 6.84 7.71
CA GLU A 357 5.27 6.25 6.48
C GLU A 357 3.72 6.27 6.37
N PRO A 358 2.94 5.93 7.43
CA PRO A 358 1.48 5.98 7.38
C PRO A 358 0.90 7.39 7.32
N MET A 359 1.60 8.38 7.87
CA MET A 359 1.21 9.79 7.83
C MET A 359 1.53 10.39 6.48
N TYR A 360 2.70 10.04 5.93
CA TYR A 360 3.18 10.52 4.65
C TYR A 360 2.19 10.21 3.52
N ARG A 361 1.70 8.97 3.43
CA ARG A 361 0.71 8.55 2.41
C ARG A 361 -0.61 9.34 2.42
N ARG A 362 -0.97 9.96 3.55
CA ARG A 362 -2.24 10.69 3.72
C ARG A 362 -2.07 12.21 3.71
N SER A 363 -0.83 12.69 3.67
CA SER A 363 -0.52 14.11 3.80
C SER A 363 -0.68 14.85 2.47
N GLY A 364 -1.26 16.06 2.52
CA GLY A 364 -1.23 16.99 1.38
C GLY A 364 0.10 17.75 1.24
N GLN A 365 1.04 17.57 2.18
CA GLN A 365 2.34 18.25 2.21
C GLN A 365 3.47 17.24 2.46
N PRO A 366 3.77 16.34 1.49
CA PRO A 366 4.80 15.31 1.64
C PRO A 366 6.21 15.88 1.84
N GLN A 367 6.54 16.97 1.15
CA GLN A 367 7.84 17.62 1.26
C GLN A 367 8.15 18.09 2.69
N LEU A 368 7.21 18.78 3.33
CA LEU A 368 7.36 19.27 4.70
C LEU A 368 7.62 18.12 5.69
N LEU A 369 6.94 16.99 5.53
CA LEU A 369 7.14 15.81 6.37
C LEU A 369 8.54 15.22 6.20
N LEU A 370 9.02 15.11 4.96
CA LEU A 370 10.36 14.61 4.67
C LEU A 370 11.44 15.55 5.24
N GLU A 371 11.32 16.85 5.01
CA GLU A 371 12.25 17.86 5.52
C GLU A 371 12.31 17.83 7.04
N THR A 372 11.15 17.81 7.70
CA THR A 372 11.08 17.76 9.17
C THR A 372 11.75 16.50 9.72
N LEU A 373 11.56 15.36 9.08
CA LEU A 373 12.21 14.11 9.47
C LEU A 373 13.73 14.17 9.31
N LEU A 374 14.21 14.64 8.17
CA LEU A 374 15.64 14.74 7.89
C LEU A 374 16.34 15.79 8.78
N VAL A 375 15.66 16.91 9.08
CA VAL A 375 16.12 17.87 10.09
C VAL A 375 16.18 17.21 11.46
N ARG A 376 15.14 16.46 11.86
CA ARG A 376 15.16 15.69 13.10
C ARG A 376 16.36 14.75 13.13
N PHE A 377 16.70 14.08 12.03
CA PHE A 377 17.89 13.22 11.95
C PHE A 377 19.19 13.99 12.14
N ALA A 378 19.35 15.14 11.48
CA ALA A 378 20.52 15.99 11.62
C ALA A 378 20.66 16.59 13.03
N LEU A 379 19.56 16.74 13.76
CA LEU A 379 19.50 17.27 15.13
C LEU A 379 19.51 16.18 16.22
N LEU A 380 19.56 14.89 15.89
CA LEU A 380 19.57 13.83 16.90
C LEU A 380 20.80 13.98 17.81
N ASP A 381 20.52 14.07 19.11
CA ASP A 381 21.54 13.88 20.15
C ASP A 381 22.06 12.45 20.03
N ARG A 382 23.36 12.32 19.76
CA ARG A 382 24.03 11.02 19.66
C ARG A 382 23.94 10.36 21.02
N THR A 383 23.59 9.07 21.05
CA THR A 383 23.69 8.29 22.28
C THR A 383 25.15 8.26 22.69
N VAL A 384 25.50 9.02 23.72
CA VAL A 384 26.72 8.77 24.47
C VAL A 384 26.46 7.45 25.20
N GLU A 385 27.34 6.46 25.04
CA GLU A 385 27.20 5.22 25.80
C GLU A 385 27.23 5.59 27.29
N LEU A 386 26.31 5.05 28.08
CA LEU A 386 26.24 5.34 29.51
C LEU A 386 27.59 5.07 30.20
N GLU A 387 28.39 4.14 29.67
CA GLU A 387 29.77 3.89 30.09
C GLU A 387 30.72 5.09 29.88
N GLU A 388 30.59 5.87 28.80
CA GLU A 388 31.42 7.07 28.57
C GLU A 388 31.04 8.20 29.53
N VAL A 389 29.74 8.34 29.82
CA VAL A 389 29.26 9.28 30.84
C VAL A 389 29.76 8.86 32.23
N ILE A 390 29.66 7.57 32.57
CA ILE A 390 30.13 7.03 33.85
C ILE A 390 31.66 7.10 33.98
N LYS A 391 32.42 6.87 32.90
CA LYS A 391 33.89 7.08 32.89
C LYS A 391 34.25 8.56 33.10
N GLY A 392 33.43 9.48 32.60
CA GLY A 392 33.56 10.92 32.85
C GLY A 392 33.29 11.33 34.31
N PHE A 393 32.47 10.56 35.04
CA PHE A 393 32.23 10.75 36.47
C PHE A 393 33.16 9.90 37.38
N GLY A 394 33.84 8.91 36.81
CA GLY A 394 34.51 7.84 37.56
C GLY A 394 35.95 8.10 38.00
N THR A 395 36.55 9.26 37.71
CA THR A 395 37.93 9.55 38.13
C THR A 395 38.04 10.89 38.86
N GLY A 396 37.98 10.81 40.19
CA GLY A 396 38.61 11.78 41.09
C GLY A 396 37.67 12.83 41.69
N GLY A 397 37.00 12.47 42.79
CA GLY A 397 36.44 13.46 43.70
C GLY A 397 37.56 14.23 44.43
N HIS A 398 37.49 15.56 44.38
CA HIS A 398 37.81 16.51 45.47
C HIS A 398 36.99 17.78 45.21
N ASP A 399 36.45 18.34 46.29
CA ASP A 399 35.48 19.43 46.36
C ASP A 399 35.87 20.71 45.59
N ASP A 400 35.04 21.10 44.61
CA ASP A 400 34.57 22.47 44.37
C ASP A 400 33.50 22.46 43.24
N PRO A 401 32.45 23.32 43.25
CA PRO A 401 31.46 23.35 42.18
C PRO A 401 32.09 23.96 40.91
N PRO A 402 31.78 23.47 39.70
CA PRO A 402 32.35 24.02 38.48
C PRO A 402 31.77 25.42 38.23
N ALA A 403 32.58 26.44 38.51
CA ALA A 403 32.37 27.78 38.01
C ALA A 403 32.26 27.72 36.48
N ARG A 404 31.15 28.21 35.97
CA ARG A 404 30.83 28.41 34.56
C ARG A 404 31.91 29.30 33.91
N ARG A 405 32.98 28.70 33.38
CA ARG A 405 33.97 29.41 32.57
C ARG A 405 33.38 29.62 31.19
N VAL A 406 32.85 30.82 30.97
CA VAL A 406 32.70 31.39 29.64
C VAL A 406 34.10 31.43 29.04
N ALA A 407 34.35 30.62 28.01
CA ALA A 407 35.56 30.72 27.21
C ALA A 407 35.56 32.07 26.50
N HIS A 408 36.37 32.99 26.99
CA HIS A 408 36.76 34.19 26.29
C HIS A 408 37.87 33.78 25.32
N GLU A 409 37.58 33.76 24.02
CA GLU A 409 38.61 33.60 22.99
C GLU A 409 39.55 34.83 23.00
N PRO A 410 40.88 34.64 22.94
CA PRO A 410 41.82 35.72 22.77
C PRO A 410 41.78 36.21 21.32
N ARG A 411 41.36 37.45 21.15
CA ARG A 411 41.37 38.19 19.89
C ARG A 411 42.82 38.50 19.50
N VAL A 412 43.44 37.63 18.70
CA VAL A 412 44.71 37.93 18.02
C VAL A 412 44.38 38.78 16.79
N ALA A 413 44.66 40.07 16.90
CA ALA A 413 44.66 40.99 15.77
C ALA A 413 45.85 40.66 14.86
N SER A 414 45.57 40.25 13.63
CA SER A 414 46.51 40.38 12.53
C SER A 414 45.78 41.00 11.35
N ALA A 415 46.05 42.28 11.12
CA ALA A 415 45.58 43.04 9.98
C ALA A 415 46.40 42.64 8.76
N HIS A 416 45.75 42.02 7.77
CA HIS A 416 46.21 42.05 6.38
C HIS A 416 45.09 42.64 5.54
N ALA A 417 45.44 43.74 4.87
CA ALA A 417 44.57 44.55 4.04
C ALA A 417 44.31 43.88 2.69
N MET A 418 43.04 43.92 2.24
CA MET A 418 42.65 43.78 0.84
C MET A 418 41.75 44.96 0.44
N PRO A 419 41.80 45.39 -0.84
CA PRO A 419 41.36 46.72 -1.28
C PRO A 419 39.83 46.85 -1.42
N PRO A 420 39.28 48.09 -1.44
CA PRO A 420 37.85 48.34 -1.50
C PRO A 420 37.25 48.06 -2.89
N SER A 421 36.08 47.43 -2.91
CA SER A 421 35.22 47.32 -4.11
C SER A 421 34.41 48.61 -4.32
N PRO A 422 34.16 49.04 -5.57
CA PRO A 422 33.48 50.30 -5.87
C PRO A 422 31.95 50.23 -5.66
N PRO A 423 31.27 51.39 -5.51
CA PRO A 423 29.82 51.47 -5.22
C PRO A 423 28.94 51.09 -6.42
N PRO A 424 27.66 50.75 -6.19
CA PRO A 424 26.75 50.28 -7.23
C PRO A 424 26.35 51.42 -8.18
N ALA A 425 26.47 51.16 -9.49
CA ALA A 425 26.02 52.07 -10.54
C ALA A 425 24.50 52.00 -10.72
N VAL A 426 23.95 53.18 -10.94
CA VAL A 426 22.54 53.51 -11.20
C VAL A 426 22.01 52.77 -12.43
N ALA A 427 20.81 52.19 -12.29
CA ALA A 427 20.06 51.55 -13.36
C ALA A 427 19.53 52.58 -14.38
N PRO A 428 19.62 52.34 -15.69
CA PRO A 428 18.77 53.00 -16.66
C PRO A 428 17.44 52.24 -16.79
N ALA A 429 16.35 53.00 -16.74
CA ALA A 429 15.00 52.53 -17.04
C ALA A 429 14.92 52.13 -18.53
N ILE A 430 14.54 50.88 -18.80
CA ILE A 430 14.12 50.41 -20.12
C ILE A 430 12.68 49.90 -20.00
N ALA A 431 11.86 50.40 -20.93
CA ALA A 431 10.42 50.24 -21.03
C ALA A 431 9.98 48.77 -21.06
N GLN A 432 8.87 48.50 -20.38
CA GLN A 432 8.14 47.23 -20.44
C GLN A 432 7.44 47.11 -21.81
N SER A 433 7.90 46.17 -22.63
CA SER A 433 7.09 45.57 -23.69
C SER A 433 6.80 44.12 -23.29
N ALA A 434 5.52 43.82 -23.05
CA ALA A 434 5.03 42.49 -22.73
C ALA A 434 5.13 41.57 -23.97
N PRO A 435 5.68 40.36 -23.87
CA PRO A 435 5.36 39.29 -24.80
C PRO A 435 4.12 38.55 -24.28
N SER A 436 3.02 38.65 -25.04
CA SER A 436 1.85 37.79 -24.89
C SER A 436 2.19 36.36 -25.30
N VAL A 437 2.23 35.44 -24.33
CA VAL A 437 2.25 34.00 -24.60
C VAL A 437 0.80 33.55 -24.84
N PRO A 438 0.48 32.88 -25.96
CA PRO A 438 -0.86 32.37 -26.21
C PRO A 438 -1.12 31.11 -25.35
N ALA A 439 -2.27 31.10 -24.68
CA ALA A 439 -2.80 29.91 -24.01
C ALA A 439 -3.07 28.77 -25.03
N PRO A 440 -2.91 27.50 -24.65
CA PRO A 440 -3.23 26.39 -25.55
C PRO A 440 -4.73 26.36 -25.85
N LEU A 441 -5.05 26.45 -27.15
CA LEU A 441 -6.39 26.28 -27.70
C LEU A 441 -6.91 24.87 -27.37
N ARG A 442 -7.78 24.76 -26.36
CA ARG A 442 -8.70 23.62 -26.25
C ARG A 442 -9.74 23.75 -27.36
N SER A 443 -9.92 22.69 -28.15
CA SER A 443 -10.86 22.65 -29.27
C SER A 443 -12.29 22.92 -28.79
N ALA A 444 -12.96 23.87 -29.45
CA ALA A 444 -14.34 24.30 -29.18
C ALA A 444 -15.40 23.18 -29.27
N THR A 445 -15.03 21.98 -29.73
CA THR A 445 -15.90 20.80 -29.82
C THR A 445 -16.07 20.03 -28.50
N GLN A 446 -15.15 20.17 -27.53
CA GLN A 446 -15.25 19.47 -26.23
C GLN A 446 -16.11 20.21 -25.20
N GLN A 447 -16.15 21.55 -25.24
CA GLN A 447 -16.92 22.35 -24.30
C GLN A 447 -18.44 22.31 -24.55
N VAL A 448 -18.86 21.99 -25.78
CA VAL A 448 -20.30 21.86 -26.13
C VAL A 448 -20.84 20.48 -25.73
N ALA A 449 -20.00 19.43 -25.69
CA ALA A 449 -20.41 18.08 -25.31
C ALA A 449 -20.61 17.92 -23.79
N GLU A 450 -19.75 18.54 -22.97
CA GLU A 450 -19.89 18.51 -21.51
C GLU A 450 -21.04 19.40 -20.99
N ALA A 451 -21.33 20.52 -21.66
CA ALA A 451 -22.46 21.38 -21.34
C ALA A 451 -23.83 20.74 -21.69
N ALA A 452 -23.90 19.93 -22.75
CA ALA A 452 -25.12 19.21 -23.14
C ALA A 452 -25.45 18.02 -22.20
N ALA A 453 -24.43 17.36 -21.65
CA ALA A 453 -24.60 16.26 -20.69
C ALA A 453 -25.05 16.74 -19.30
N ALA A 454 -24.58 17.92 -18.85
CA ALA A 454 -24.99 18.52 -17.59
C ALA A 454 -26.44 19.06 -17.62
N ALA A 455 -26.93 19.49 -18.79
CA ALA A 455 -28.30 19.98 -18.97
C ALA A 455 -29.36 18.85 -18.99
N GLN A 456 -29.01 17.64 -19.42
CA GLN A 456 -29.96 16.51 -19.51
C GLN A 456 -30.22 15.79 -18.17
N MET A 457 -29.39 16.02 -17.15
CA MET A 457 -29.58 15.40 -15.82
C MET A 457 -30.40 16.27 -14.85
N ALA A 458 -30.71 17.52 -15.21
CA ALA A 458 -31.47 18.45 -14.38
C ALA A 458 -32.99 18.43 -14.62
N GLU A 459 -33.49 17.67 -15.61
CA GLU A 459 -34.88 17.75 -16.08
C GLU A 459 -35.81 16.60 -15.65
N ARG A 460 -35.50 15.88 -14.56
CA ARG A 460 -36.43 14.91 -13.97
C ARG A 460 -36.61 15.10 -12.47
N ARG A 461 -37.42 16.09 -12.11
CA ARG A 461 -38.10 16.14 -10.81
C ARG A 461 -39.46 16.82 -10.96
N PRO A 462 -40.59 16.14 -10.66
CA PRO A 462 -41.88 16.80 -10.70
C PRO A 462 -42.05 17.72 -9.48
N ALA A 463 -42.68 18.85 -9.74
CA ALA A 463 -43.01 19.89 -8.77
C ALA A 463 -44.24 19.50 -7.93
N SER A 464 -44.25 19.86 -6.64
CA SER A 464 -45.50 20.16 -5.93
C SER A 464 -45.37 21.46 -5.12
N ARG A 465 -45.99 22.50 -5.70
CA ARG A 465 -46.75 23.61 -5.11
C ARG A 465 -46.43 24.11 -3.70
N ALA A 466 -46.12 25.40 -3.68
CA ALA A 466 -46.08 26.32 -2.55
C ALA A 466 -47.45 26.55 -1.88
N ALA A 467 -47.42 26.79 -0.57
CA ALA A 467 -48.37 27.65 0.12
C ALA A 467 -47.67 28.44 1.26
N SER A 468 -47.63 29.76 1.05
CA SER A 468 -47.68 30.90 1.99
C SER A 468 -46.92 30.89 3.34
N ARG A 469 -46.11 31.96 3.44
CA ARG A 469 -45.50 32.59 4.62
C ARG A 469 -46.43 32.74 5.83
N GLY A 470 -45.89 32.43 7.00
CA GLY A 470 -46.24 33.01 8.29
C GLY A 470 -44.96 33.24 9.08
N ALA A 471 -44.68 34.49 9.45
CA ALA A 471 -43.66 34.81 10.45
C ALA A 471 -44.14 34.23 11.78
N THR A 472 -43.34 33.38 12.44
CA THR A 472 -43.65 32.92 13.79
C THR A 472 -42.37 32.57 14.55
N ALA A 473 -42.41 32.96 15.82
CA ALA A 473 -41.40 32.94 16.86
C ALA A 473 -40.37 31.79 16.83
N ALA A 474 -39.16 32.10 17.31
CA ALA A 474 -38.18 31.11 17.73
C ALA A 474 -38.85 30.04 18.63
N PRO A 475 -38.71 28.75 18.32
CA PRO A 475 -39.27 27.71 19.17
C PRO A 475 -38.53 27.71 20.51
N GLN A 476 -39.29 27.88 21.60
CA GLN A 476 -38.80 27.59 22.94
C GLN A 476 -38.52 26.09 23.00
N VAL A 477 -37.23 25.75 23.02
CA VAL A 477 -36.73 24.38 23.06
C VAL A 477 -37.07 23.80 24.45
N GLY A 478 -37.84 22.71 24.48
CA GLY A 478 -38.09 21.94 25.70
C GLY A 478 -36.77 21.40 26.30
N PRO A 479 -36.78 20.95 27.58
CA PRO A 479 -35.56 20.46 28.22
C PRO A 479 -34.93 19.32 27.40
N PRO A 480 -33.60 19.31 27.17
CA PRO A 480 -32.96 18.29 26.36
C PRO A 480 -33.15 16.89 26.98
N PRO A 481 -33.32 15.85 26.16
CA PRO A 481 -33.51 14.49 26.65
C PRO A 481 -32.28 14.01 27.41
N SER A 482 -32.49 13.23 28.48
CA SER A 482 -31.39 12.54 29.16
C SER A 482 -30.84 11.39 28.32
N VAL A 483 -29.59 10.99 28.56
CA VAL A 483 -28.94 9.86 27.85
C VAL A 483 -29.72 8.55 28.02
N ASP A 484 -30.33 8.34 29.19
CA ASP A 484 -31.16 7.17 29.48
C ASP A 484 -32.44 7.14 28.64
N GLN A 485 -33.08 8.30 28.44
CA GLN A 485 -34.26 8.44 27.58
C GLN A 485 -33.93 8.19 26.09
N LEU A 486 -32.76 8.65 25.64
CA LEU A 486 -32.28 8.39 24.28
C LEU A 486 -32.01 6.90 24.07
N THR A 487 -31.35 6.25 25.02
CA THR A 487 -31.00 4.82 24.93
C THR A 487 -32.26 3.95 24.94
N ALA A 488 -33.24 4.26 25.80
CA ALA A 488 -34.48 3.50 25.91
C ALA A 488 -35.36 3.55 24.64
N ARG A 489 -35.29 4.65 23.86
CA ARG A 489 -36.08 4.85 22.64
C ARG A 489 -35.22 4.89 21.37
N TRP A 490 -33.98 4.38 21.43
CA TRP A 490 -33.03 4.39 20.31
C TRP A 490 -33.52 3.58 19.11
N GLY A 491 -34.21 2.46 19.36
CA GLY A 491 -34.83 1.64 18.32
C GLY A 491 -35.82 2.45 17.45
N SER A 492 -36.59 3.35 18.06
CA SER A 492 -37.53 4.21 17.34
C SER A 492 -36.84 5.21 16.40
N VAL A 493 -35.60 5.62 16.70
CA VAL A 493 -34.80 6.50 15.83
C VAL A 493 -34.33 5.73 14.60
N SER A 494 -33.88 4.48 14.78
CA SER A 494 -33.54 3.58 13.66
C SER A 494 -34.76 3.31 12.77
N ASP A 495 -35.91 3.04 13.38
CA ASP A 495 -37.15 2.77 12.65
C ASP A 495 -37.64 4.00 11.87
N ALA A 496 -37.50 5.20 12.43
CA ALA A 496 -37.81 6.45 11.75
C ALA A 496 -36.95 6.64 10.49
N ILE A 497 -35.64 6.35 10.57
CA ILE A 497 -34.73 6.42 9.43
C ILE A 497 -35.05 5.35 8.38
N GLN A 498 -35.45 4.15 8.82
CA GLN A 498 -35.89 3.08 7.92
C GLN A 498 -37.17 3.46 7.18
N SER A 499 -38.15 4.04 7.88
CA SER A 499 -39.41 4.49 7.29
C SER A 499 -39.24 5.65 6.31
N ALA A 500 -38.18 6.44 6.44
CA ALA A 500 -37.78 7.48 5.49
C ALA A 500 -37.07 6.95 4.22
N GLY A 501 -37.03 5.63 4.02
CA GLY A 501 -36.46 4.99 2.82
C GLY A 501 -34.94 4.81 2.86
N ARG A 502 -34.29 5.03 4.01
CA ARG A 502 -32.82 4.95 4.16
C ARG A 502 -32.39 3.73 4.99
N GLY A 503 -32.76 2.52 4.53
CA GLY A 503 -32.52 1.27 5.25
C GLY A 503 -31.06 0.97 5.62
N MET A 504 -30.10 1.33 4.76
CA MET A 504 -28.67 1.14 5.04
C MET A 504 -28.17 2.09 6.15
N LEU A 505 -28.75 3.30 6.24
CA LEU A 505 -28.44 4.26 7.32
C LEU A 505 -29.09 3.82 8.64
N ALA A 506 -30.30 3.25 8.61
CA ALA A 506 -30.95 2.71 9.79
C ALA A 506 -30.09 1.59 10.44
N GLN A 507 -29.55 0.67 9.63
CA GLN A 507 -28.64 -0.37 10.11
C GLN A 507 -27.33 0.20 10.68
N ALA A 508 -26.81 1.29 10.11
CA ALA A 508 -25.64 1.99 10.64
C ALA A 508 -25.95 2.65 12.00
N VAL A 509 -27.09 3.32 12.12
CA VAL A 509 -27.52 4.05 13.33
C VAL A 509 -27.90 3.09 14.46
N ALA A 510 -28.45 1.91 14.15
CA ALA A 510 -28.73 0.87 15.14
C ALA A 510 -27.45 0.36 15.85
N ARG A 511 -26.27 0.54 15.24
CA ARG A 511 -24.97 0.16 15.81
C ARG A 511 -24.26 1.32 16.53
N LEU A 512 -24.81 2.54 16.47
CA LEU A 512 -24.31 3.68 17.21
C LEU A 512 -24.86 3.68 18.63
N ILE A 513 -24.04 4.13 19.58
CA ILE A 513 -24.42 4.22 21.00
C ILE A 513 -24.43 5.70 21.42
N PRO A 514 -25.54 6.24 21.95
CA PRO A 514 -25.58 7.58 22.54
C PRO A 514 -24.65 7.67 23.74
N ALA A 515 -23.70 8.61 23.71
CA ALA A 515 -22.67 8.75 24.75
C ALA A 515 -22.93 9.94 25.70
N SER A 516 -23.41 11.07 25.18
CA SER A 516 -23.71 12.25 26.02
C SER A 516 -24.66 13.21 25.33
N VAL A 517 -25.42 13.99 26.11
CA VAL A 517 -26.24 15.12 25.63
C VAL A 517 -25.75 16.39 26.30
N SER A 518 -25.45 17.43 25.50
CA SER A 518 -25.04 18.72 26.04
C SER A 518 -26.23 19.50 26.60
N ALA A 519 -25.96 20.46 27.50
CA ALA A 519 -26.99 21.35 28.06
C ALA A 519 -27.72 22.20 27.00
N HIS A 520 -27.15 22.31 25.79
CA HIS A 520 -27.74 23.01 24.64
C HIS A 520 -28.49 22.08 23.68
N GLY A 521 -28.59 20.77 23.96
CA GLY A 521 -29.34 19.80 23.16
C GLY A 521 -28.53 19.09 22.06
N SER A 522 -27.20 19.13 22.10
CA SER A 522 -26.35 18.40 21.13
C SER A 522 -26.09 16.97 21.62
N VAL A 523 -26.41 15.97 20.80
CA VAL A 523 -26.23 14.54 21.11
C VAL A 523 -24.93 14.03 20.51
N SER A 524 -24.10 13.39 21.32
CA SER A 524 -22.88 12.71 20.86
C SER A 524 -23.12 11.22 20.74
N LEU A 525 -22.83 10.66 19.56
CA LEU A 525 -22.96 9.25 19.23
C LEU A 525 -21.57 8.63 19.09
N THR A 526 -21.41 7.42 19.60
CA THR A 526 -20.15 6.68 19.55
C THR A 526 -20.25 5.40 18.74
N TYR A 527 -19.13 5.01 18.14
CA TYR A 527 -18.98 3.79 17.35
C TYR A 527 -17.65 3.09 17.67
N ASP A 528 -17.60 1.78 17.42
CA ASP A 528 -16.39 0.97 17.51
C ASP A 528 -15.49 1.19 16.26
N PRO A 529 -14.19 1.51 16.42
CA PRO A 529 -13.24 1.68 15.31
C PRO A 529 -13.17 0.52 14.30
N ALA A 530 -13.56 -0.70 14.70
CA ALA A 530 -13.63 -1.84 13.78
C ALA A 530 -14.70 -1.68 12.67
N ASP A 531 -15.67 -0.78 12.86
CA ASP A 531 -16.82 -0.53 11.97
C ASP A 531 -16.72 0.83 11.21
N ASP A 532 -15.51 1.26 10.81
CA ASP A 532 -15.22 2.59 10.18
C ASP A 532 -16.08 2.90 8.92
N THR A 533 -16.53 1.87 8.18
CA THR A 533 -17.44 2.03 7.04
C THR A 533 -18.80 2.64 7.41
N PHE A 534 -19.33 2.32 8.59
CA PHE A 534 -20.62 2.85 9.06
C PHE A 534 -20.48 4.23 9.68
N ALA A 535 -19.32 4.52 10.28
CA ALA A 535 -18.99 5.85 10.80
C ALA A 535 -18.99 6.91 9.70
N ARG A 536 -18.37 6.63 8.55
CA ARG A 536 -18.37 7.55 7.40
C ARG A 536 -19.76 7.76 6.79
N ALA A 537 -20.59 6.72 6.79
CA ALA A 537 -21.98 6.81 6.32
C ALA A 537 -22.85 7.64 7.27
N ALA A 538 -22.68 7.47 8.59
CA ALA A 538 -23.35 8.28 9.60
C ALA A 538 -22.87 9.74 9.59
N ASP A 539 -21.57 9.96 9.38
CA ASP A 539 -20.98 11.30 9.33
C ASP A 539 -21.41 12.08 8.08
N GLY A 540 -21.53 11.40 6.94
CA GLY A 540 -22.08 11.97 5.71
C GLY A 540 -23.60 12.23 5.75
N ALA A 541 -24.32 11.65 6.71
CA ALA A 541 -25.77 11.74 6.84
C ALA A 541 -26.24 12.40 8.15
N ARG A 542 -25.39 13.23 8.78
CA ARG A 542 -25.70 13.94 10.05
C ARG A 542 -27.03 14.69 10.03
N SER A 543 -27.41 15.29 8.91
CA SER A 543 -28.68 16.02 8.77
C SER A 543 -29.89 15.11 8.89
N ASP A 544 -29.83 13.91 8.30
CA ASP A 544 -30.93 12.95 8.34
C ASP A 544 -31.07 12.31 9.73
N ILE A 545 -29.94 12.05 10.39
CA ILE A 545 -29.91 11.59 11.79
C ILE A 545 -30.47 12.66 12.73
N LEU A 546 -30.10 13.92 12.54
CA LEU A 546 -30.64 15.05 13.31
C LEU A 546 -32.15 15.18 13.12
N SER A 547 -32.66 15.09 11.88
CA SER A 547 -34.11 15.13 11.62
C SER A 547 -34.86 13.96 12.26
N ALA A 548 -34.30 12.76 12.24
CA ALA A 548 -34.89 11.60 12.91
C ALA A 548 -34.90 11.76 14.45
N LEU A 549 -33.84 12.32 15.02
CA LEU A 549 -33.76 12.61 16.45
C LEU A 549 -34.74 13.70 16.87
N GLN A 550 -34.88 14.78 16.09
CA GLN A 550 -35.87 15.83 16.32
C GLN A 550 -37.32 15.35 16.17
N ALA A 551 -37.57 14.34 15.34
CA ALA A 551 -38.88 13.71 15.23
C ALA A 551 -39.22 12.81 16.45
N CYS A 552 -38.21 12.28 17.14
CA CYS A 552 -38.38 11.37 18.26
C CYS A 552 -38.28 12.05 19.64
N PHE A 553 -37.54 13.17 19.71
CA PHE A 553 -37.22 13.89 20.94
C PHE A 553 -37.26 15.40 20.74
N ASP A 554 -38.08 16.08 21.54
CA ASP A 554 -38.04 17.53 21.68
C ASP A 554 -36.75 17.93 22.40
N GLY A 555 -36.11 19.03 22.00
CA GLY A 555 -34.91 19.53 22.67
C GLY A 555 -33.57 19.26 21.97
N VAL A 556 -33.55 18.48 20.88
CA VAL A 556 -32.32 18.15 20.14
C VAL A 556 -31.98 19.22 19.11
N THR A 557 -30.79 19.81 19.24
CA THR A 557 -30.30 20.91 18.41
C THR A 557 -29.11 20.54 17.52
N GLY A 558 -28.42 19.44 17.80
CA GLY A 558 -27.25 19.00 17.04
C GLY A 558 -26.86 17.55 17.28
N VAL A 559 -26.05 16.98 16.38
CA VAL A 559 -25.52 15.61 16.47
C VAL A 559 -24.04 15.61 16.13
N THR A 560 -23.23 14.94 16.94
CA THR A 560 -21.81 14.71 16.69
C THR A 560 -21.52 13.21 16.76
N VAL A 561 -20.79 12.66 15.79
CA VAL A 561 -20.38 11.25 15.79
C VAL A 561 -18.88 11.18 16.08
N VAL A 562 -18.48 10.49 17.14
CA VAL A 562 -17.09 10.41 17.61
C VAL A 562 -16.71 8.95 17.82
N SER A 563 -15.47 8.55 17.52
CA SER A 563 -15.01 7.18 17.79
C SER A 563 -14.94 6.92 19.31
N SER A 564 -15.21 5.68 19.74
CA SER A 564 -15.14 5.29 21.16
C SER A 564 -13.75 5.53 21.79
N VAL A 565 -12.69 5.52 20.98
CA VAL A 565 -11.30 5.80 21.40
C VAL A 565 -11.07 7.30 21.68
N ASN A 566 -11.80 8.19 21.01
CA ASN A 566 -11.71 9.65 21.22
C ASN A 566 -12.77 10.16 22.22
N ALA A 567 -13.77 9.36 22.57
CA ALA A 567 -14.82 9.74 23.52
C ALA A 567 -14.28 9.97 24.94
N THR A 568 -13.27 9.20 25.37
CA THR A 568 -12.57 9.40 26.65
C THR A 568 -11.73 10.67 26.68
N ALA A 569 -11.20 11.12 25.53
CA ALA A 569 -10.52 12.40 25.40
C ALA A 569 -11.48 13.60 25.32
N SER A 570 -12.63 13.43 24.64
CA SER A 570 -13.62 14.51 24.44
C SER A 570 -14.55 14.72 25.65
N ALA A 571 -14.80 13.70 26.47
CA ALA A 571 -15.50 13.85 27.76
C ALA A 571 -14.69 14.70 28.75
N ASN A 572 -13.35 14.61 28.71
CA ASN A 572 -12.45 15.45 29.49
C ASN A 572 -12.26 16.87 28.90
N ALA A 573 -12.54 17.08 27.62
CA ALA A 573 -12.44 18.39 26.98
C ALA A 573 -13.70 19.26 27.20
N ASN A 574 -14.89 18.67 27.28
CA ASN A 574 -16.17 19.40 27.48
C ASN A 574 -16.58 19.61 28.95
N ALA A 575 -15.76 19.16 29.91
CA ALA A 575 -15.87 19.55 31.33
C ALA A 575 -15.09 20.84 31.69
N SER A 576 -14.46 21.49 30.70
CA SER A 576 -13.61 22.67 30.91
C SER A 576 -14.28 23.96 30.44
N ALA A 577 -15.38 24.35 31.10
CA ALA A 577 -15.73 25.77 31.21
C ALA A 577 -14.99 26.34 32.44
N PRO A 578 -14.52 27.59 32.43
CA PRO A 578 -13.59 28.09 33.43
C PRO A 578 -14.28 28.16 34.79
N ARG A 579 -14.00 27.19 35.66
CA ARG A 579 -14.28 27.30 37.09
C ARG A 579 -13.04 27.85 37.74
N ASP A 580 -13.15 29.12 38.10
CA ASP A 580 -12.33 29.78 39.09
C ASP A 580 -12.14 28.86 40.31
N THR A 581 -10.90 28.48 40.60
CA THR A 581 -10.40 28.09 41.94
C THR A 581 -8.93 27.67 41.84
N THR A 582 -8.06 28.56 42.28
CA THR A 582 -6.73 28.26 42.78
C THR A 582 -6.81 27.22 43.91
N LYS A 583 -6.57 25.95 43.59
CA LYS A 583 -6.20 24.93 44.58
C LYS A 583 -4.95 24.19 44.07
N ARG A 584 -3.82 24.40 44.73
CA ARG A 584 -2.59 23.62 44.49
C ARG A 584 -2.87 22.18 44.89
N LEU A 585 -2.82 21.25 43.95
CA LEU A 585 -2.81 19.81 44.24
C LEU A 585 -1.55 19.48 45.04
N THR A 586 -1.71 18.70 46.11
CA THR A 586 -0.58 18.27 46.94
C THR A 586 0.09 17.04 46.32
N ALA A 587 1.36 16.77 46.65
CA ALA A 587 2.09 15.62 46.13
C ALA A 587 1.38 14.27 46.42
N HIS A 588 0.65 14.21 47.54
CA HIS A 588 -0.16 13.06 47.92
C HIS A 588 -1.34 12.82 46.97
N ASP A 589 -1.99 13.89 46.48
CA ASP A 589 -3.13 13.77 45.55
C ASP A 589 -2.69 13.24 44.18
N VAL A 590 -1.49 13.64 43.73
CA VAL A 590 -0.90 13.16 42.47
C VAL A 590 -0.47 11.71 42.59
N GLN A 591 0.09 11.32 43.74
CA GLN A 591 0.51 9.94 43.99
C GLN A 591 -0.70 9.01 44.00
N GLN A 592 -1.79 9.39 44.70
CA GLN A 592 -3.00 8.59 44.81
C GLN A 592 -3.65 8.36 43.43
N GLN A 593 -3.74 9.39 42.58
CA GLN A 593 -4.24 9.26 41.21
C GLN A 593 -3.38 8.34 40.33
N ARG A 594 -2.06 8.29 40.56
CA ARG A 594 -1.13 7.47 39.79
C ARG A 594 -1.24 6.00 40.16
N THR A 595 -1.35 5.70 41.46
CA THR A 595 -1.63 4.34 41.97
C THR A 595 -3.00 3.83 41.53
N GLU A 596 -4.03 4.68 41.49
CA GLU A 596 -5.35 4.31 40.96
C GLU A 596 -5.29 4.02 39.45
N GLN A 597 -4.51 4.79 38.67
CA GLN A 597 -4.29 4.47 37.27
C GLN A 597 -3.52 3.17 37.05
N LEU A 598 -2.51 2.87 37.85
CA LEU A 598 -1.72 1.64 37.73
C LEU A 598 -2.51 0.40 38.12
N SER A 599 -3.28 0.46 39.21
CA SER A 599 -4.18 -0.63 39.63
C SER A 599 -5.29 -0.89 38.61
N SER A 600 -5.82 0.16 37.97
CA SER A 600 -6.83 -0.01 36.91
C SER A 600 -6.32 -0.72 35.64
N LYS A 601 -5.00 -0.71 35.40
CA LYS A 601 -4.38 -1.32 34.21
C LYS A 601 -4.01 -2.78 34.38
N ASP A 602 -3.82 -3.26 35.62
CA ASP A 602 -3.47 -4.65 35.89
C ASP A 602 -4.19 -5.20 37.15
N PRO A 603 -5.27 -5.99 36.98
CA PRO A 603 -6.08 -6.50 38.09
C PRO A 603 -5.34 -7.54 38.96
N LEU A 604 -4.24 -8.13 38.49
CA LEU A 604 -3.43 -9.05 39.30
C LEU A 604 -2.56 -8.31 40.32
N LEU A 605 -2.16 -7.06 40.02
CA LEU A 605 -1.36 -6.22 40.90
C LEU A 605 -2.16 -5.80 42.14
N GLU A 606 -3.43 -5.43 41.95
CA GLU A 606 -4.33 -5.03 43.04
C GLU A 606 -4.64 -6.19 44.00
N ALA A 607 -4.80 -7.41 43.46
CA ALA A 607 -5.01 -8.61 44.25
C ALA A 607 -3.77 -8.99 45.08
N ALA A 608 -2.55 -8.81 44.52
CA ALA A 608 -1.30 -9.09 45.23
C ALA A 608 -1.03 -8.08 46.36
N VAL A 609 -1.29 -6.79 46.12
CA VAL A 609 -1.13 -5.71 47.10
C VAL A 609 -2.04 -5.92 48.31
N ARG A 610 -3.32 -6.28 48.09
CA ARG A 610 -4.27 -6.55 49.19
C ARG A 610 -3.97 -7.85 49.94
N ALA A 611 -3.46 -8.88 49.27
CA ALA A 611 -3.17 -10.15 49.91
C ALA A 611 -1.93 -10.10 50.83
N LEU A 612 -1.01 -9.19 50.55
CA LEU A 612 0.29 -9.09 51.25
C LEU A 612 0.42 -7.83 52.12
N ASP A 613 -0.61 -6.99 52.17
CA ASP A 613 -0.66 -5.73 52.94
C ASP A 613 0.55 -4.80 52.66
N LEU A 614 0.86 -4.62 51.37
CA LEU A 614 2.03 -3.87 50.90
C LEU A 614 1.65 -2.46 50.45
N GLU A 615 2.51 -1.48 50.72
CA GLU A 615 2.40 -0.13 50.13
C GLU A 615 3.22 -0.05 48.83
N LEU A 616 2.61 0.45 47.75
CA LEU A 616 3.29 0.72 46.49
C LEU A 616 4.07 2.04 46.61
N LEU A 617 5.41 1.95 46.57
CA LEU A 617 6.30 3.11 46.42
C LEU A 617 6.74 3.26 44.95
N ASP A 618 7.00 4.51 44.54
CA ASP A 618 7.19 4.97 43.15
C ASP A 618 8.07 4.11 42.24
#